data_AF-A0A345ZRD3-F1
#
_entry.id   AF-A0A345ZRD3-F1
#
_cell.length_a   1.000
_cell.length_b   1.000
_cell.length_c   1.000
_cell.angle_alpha   90.00
_cell.angle_beta   90.00
_cell.angle_gamma   90.00
#
_symmetry.space_group_name_H-M   'P 1'
#
loop_
_entity.id
_entity.type
_entity.pdbx_description
1 polymer ?
#
loop_
_entity_poly.entity_id
_entity_poly.type
_entity_poly.pdbx_seq_one_letter_code
_entity_poly.pdbx_strand_id
1 'polypeptide(L)'
;MADFVAPEAIAALRAHPGFPAAMRVSAAGLVSMYQGGHLLNWLMDDRGRLMFGYLALYLHTSRDPDDASSGLTPTRMKAMCVEFDFCSPGRAGAMLSLMRFGGYLTPDTQVLDRRQRRLLATPKLYALLRARWRLHMEAAAPLLPDGAALLSALDDPAFDNALVAAMMERFRAGFRFMHAAPGLGLFGERNAGMLILLSLITAGAPDDTMPPQRPVPISIAALARRFSVSRPHVLKLIRDAADEGFLERIDAEGGRVIFKPRLAEATQTLFATMYLFFTDSARQAARACAGESRAAG
;
A
#
# COMPACT_ATOMS: atom_id res chain seq x y z
N MET A 1 -8.17 7.07 18.14
CA MET A 1 -7.14 6.66 17.17
C MET A 1 -6.78 5.22 17.52
N ALA A 2 -6.61 4.31 16.57
CA ALA A 2 -6.37 2.92 16.92
C ALA A 2 -5.05 2.79 17.70
N ASP A 3 -5.08 2.11 18.85
CA ASP A 3 -3.98 2.10 19.83
C ASP A 3 -2.63 1.66 19.25
N PHE A 4 -2.63 0.87 18.16
CA PHE A 4 -1.43 0.37 17.50
C PHE A 4 -0.63 1.42 16.71
N VAL A 5 -1.22 2.59 16.39
CA VAL A 5 -0.57 3.72 15.70
C VAL A 5 -0.56 4.98 16.57
N ALA A 6 -0.54 4.81 17.89
CA ALA A 6 -0.38 5.91 18.82
C ALA A 6 0.88 6.75 18.50
N PRO A 7 0.88 8.08 18.77
CA PRO A 7 2.00 8.95 18.45
C PRO A 7 3.32 8.46 19.07
N GLU A 8 3.26 7.87 20.26
CA GLU A 8 4.40 7.30 20.98
C GLU A 8 4.98 6.09 20.26
N ALA A 9 4.13 5.21 19.72
CA ALA A 9 4.57 4.05 18.95
C ALA A 9 5.25 4.47 17.64
N ILE A 10 4.69 5.49 16.96
CA ILE A 10 5.30 6.08 15.76
C ILE A 10 6.65 6.70 16.11
N ALA A 11 6.74 7.48 17.19
CA ALA A 11 7.97 8.12 17.63
C ALA A 11 9.04 7.10 18.01
N ALA A 12 8.68 6.06 18.76
CA ALA A 12 9.58 4.98 19.15
C ALA A 12 10.17 4.26 17.93
N LEU A 13 9.33 3.94 16.93
CA LEU A 13 9.80 3.28 15.72
C LEU A 13 10.71 4.19 14.88
N ARG A 14 10.40 5.49 14.79
CA ARG A 14 11.24 6.49 14.10
C ARG A 14 12.61 6.69 14.77
N ALA A 15 12.67 6.58 16.09
CA ALA A 15 13.91 6.68 16.86
C ALA A 15 14.78 5.41 16.79
N HIS A 16 14.25 4.30 16.27
CA HIS A 16 14.99 3.05 16.17
C HIS A 16 16.18 3.18 15.20
N PRO A 17 17.43 2.79 15.58
CA PRO A 17 18.61 2.97 14.72
C PRO A 17 18.50 2.29 13.35
N GLY A 18 17.78 1.17 13.26
CA GLY A 18 17.52 0.44 12.00
C GLY A 18 16.44 1.06 11.10
N PHE A 19 15.68 2.05 11.57
CA PHE A 19 14.52 2.59 10.84
C PHE A 19 14.88 3.21 9.47
N PRO A 20 15.96 4.01 9.33
CA PRO A 20 16.40 4.50 8.03
C PRO A 20 16.68 3.38 7.01
N ALA A 21 17.29 2.28 7.45
CA ALA A 21 17.60 1.14 6.59
C ALA A 21 16.32 0.43 6.13
N ALA A 22 15.38 0.20 7.06
CA ALA A 22 14.07 -0.37 6.75
C ALA A 22 13.31 0.48 5.71
N MET A 23 13.26 1.80 5.91
CA MET A 23 12.65 2.73 4.96
C MET A 23 13.27 2.59 3.56
N ARG A 24 14.60 2.53 3.48
CA ARG A 24 15.32 2.43 2.21
C ARG A 24 14.96 1.14 1.47
N VAL A 25 14.94 0.00 2.18
CA VAL A 25 14.55 -1.31 1.63
C VAL A 25 13.11 -1.29 1.12
N SER A 26 12.17 -0.82 1.95
CA SER A 26 10.75 -0.74 1.56
C SER A 26 10.52 0.22 0.38
N ALA A 27 11.12 1.40 0.40
CA ALA A 27 10.96 2.39 -0.67
C ALA A 27 11.50 1.87 -2.00
N ALA A 28 12.71 1.29 -2.00
CA ALA A 28 13.32 0.72 -3.18
C ALA A 28 12.52 -0.47 -3.72
N GLY A 29 12.03 -1.35 -2.83
CA GLY A 29 11.20 -2.48 -3.22
C GLY A 29 9.86 -2.05 -3.84
N LEU A 30 9.17 -1.06 -3.25
CA LEU A 30 7.90 -0.55 -3.79
C LEU A 30 8.09 0.07 -5.19
N VAL A 31 9.20 0.78 -5.37
CA VAL A 31 9.57 1.39 -6.65
C VAL A 31 9.97 0.32 -7.69
N SER A 32 10.59 -0.78 -7.26
CA SER A 32 10.97 -1.93 -8.10
C SER A 32 9.78 -2.77 -8.53
N MET A 33 8.81 -3.01 -7.63
CA MET A 33 7.56 -3.74 -7.96
C MET A 33 6.78 -3.08 -9.11
N TYR A 34 6.89 -1.75 -9.26
CA TYR A 34 6.32 -1.00 -10.37
C TYR A 34 7.11 -1.15 -11.69
N GLN A 35 8.11 -2.02 -11.78
CA GLN A 35 8.81 -2.30 -13.05
C GLN A 35 8.28 -3.56 -13.75
N GLY A 36 7.30 -4.26 -13.17
CA GLY A 36 6.82 -5.58 -13.60
C GLY A 36 5.72 -5.62 -14.68
N GLY A 37 5.30 -4.48 -15.25
CA GLY A 37 4.42 -4.42 -16.43
C GLY A 37 3.24 -3.44 -16.30
N HIS A 38 2.75 -2.91 -17.43
CA HIS A 38 1.80 -1.77 -17.47
C HIS A 38 0.52 -1.95 -16.64
N LEU A 39 -0.03 -3.16 -16.56
CA LEU A 39 -1.27 -3.40 -15.81
C LEU A 39 -1.03 -3.55 -14.30
N LEU A 40 0.08 -4.16 -13.91
CA LEU A 40 0.52 -4.23 -12.51
C LEU A 40 0.83 -2.82 -11.99
N ASN A 41 1.55 -2.05 -12.79
CA ASN A 41 1.85 -0.65 -12.57
C ASN A 41 0.55 0.16 -12.39
N TRP A 42 -0.40 0.01 -13.31
CA TRP A 42 -1.69 0.67 -13.17
C TRP A 42 -2.44 0.30 -11.89
N LEU A 43 -2.46 -0.97 -11.48
CA LEU A 43 -3.13 -1.39 -10.24
C LEU A 43 -2.43 -0.85 -8.99
N MET A 44 -1.15 -0.49 -9.09
CA MET A 44 -0.33 0.06 -8.03
C MET A 44 -0.25 1.60 -8.01
N ASP A 45 -0.83 2.27 -9.01
CA ASP A 45 -0.59 3.68 -9.35
C ASP A 45 -1.25 4.71 -8.39
N ASP A 46 -2.14 4.26 -7.50
CA ASP A 46 -2.88 5.13 -6.58
C ASP A 46 -3.37 4.38 -5.32
N ARG A 47 -3.58 5.13 -4.22
CA ARG A 47 -4.12 4.69 -2.91
C ARG A 47 -5.37 3.83 -3.09
N GLY A 48 -6.31 4.25 -3.92
CA GLY A 48 -7.57 3.53 -4.14
C GLY A 48 -7.39 2.19 -4.84
N ARG A 49 -6.34 2.02 -5.66
CA ARG A 49 -6.18 0.83 -6.51
C ARG A 49 -5.52 -0.35 -5.80
N LEU A 50 -4.57 -0.07 -4.92
CA LEU A 50 -4.04 -1.12 -4.05
C LEU A 50 -5.10 -1.62 -3.08
N MET A 51 -5.83 -0.70 -2.44
CA MET A 51 -6.89 -1.07 -1.51
C MET A 51 -7.95 -1.93 -2.17
N PHE A 52 -8.22 -1.68 -3.46
CA PHE A 52 -9.10 -2.51 -4.26
C PHE A 52 -8.68 -3.99 -4.34
N GLY A 53 -7.37 -4.28 -4.42
CA GLY A 53 -6.87 -5.65 -4.35
C GLY A 53 -7.19 -6.32 -3.01
N TYR A 54 -6.97 -5.60 -1.90
CA TYR A 54 -7.30 -6.09 -0.55
C TYR A 54 -8.80 -6.24 -0.34
N LEU A 55 -9.64 -5.34 -0.86
CA LEU A 55 -11.10 -5.48 -0.82
C LEU A 55 -11.57 -6.71 -1.60
N ALA A 56 -10.99 -6.95 -2.78
CA ALA A 56 -11.34 -8.10 -3.59
C ALA A 56 -11.00 -9.40 -2.86
N LEU A 57 -9.80 -9.45 -2.27
CA LEU A 57 -9.36 -10.60 -1.49
C LEU A 57 -10.23 -10.79 -0.24
N TYR A 58 -10.48 -9.73 0.53
CA TYR A 58 -11.34 -9.79 1.71
C TYR A 58 -12.75 -10.30 1.39
N LEU A 59 -13.38 -9.75 0.34
CA LEU A 59 -14.70 -10.22 -0.09
C LEU A 59 -14.68 -11.66 -0.58
N HIS A 60 -13.58 -12.10 -1.19
CA HIS A 60 -13.44 -13.51 -1.59
C HIS A 60 -13.35 -14.44 -0.37
N THR A 61 -12.60 -14.05 0.65
CA THR A 61 -12.35 -14.88 1.85
C THR A 61 -13.47 -14.81 2.88
N SER A 62 -14.19 -13.70 2.96
CA SER A 62 -15.34 -13.51 3.86
C SER A 62 -16.65 -14.06 3.29
N ARG A 63 -16.57 -15.09 2.42
CA ARG A 63 -17.75 -15.70 1.81
C ARG A 63 -18.53 -16.46 2.87
N ASP A 64 -19.83 -16.23 2.90
CA ASP A 64 -20.78 -17.08 3.60
C ASP A 64 -21.20 -18.22 2.64
N PRO A 65 -20.93 -19.50 2.97
CA PRO A 65 -21.32 -20.61 2.11
C PRO A 65 -22.83 -20.74 1.93
N ASP A 66 -23.62 -20.26 2.90
CA ASP A 66 -25.08 -20.40 2.94
C ASP A 66 -25.81 -19.21 2.27
N ASP A 67 -25.12 -18.09 2.05
CA ASP A 67 -25.62 -16.95 1.28
C ASP A 67 -24.96 -16.86 -0.11
N ALA A 68 -25.71 -17.21 -1.15
CA ALA A 68 -25.26 -17.15 -2.54
C ALA A 68 -24.91 -15.73 -3.03
N SER A 69 -25.46 -14.69 -2.39
CA SER A 69 -25.17 -13.28 -2.67
C SER A 69 -23.93 -12.75 -1.96
N SER A 70 -23.37 -13.54 -1.04
CA SER A 70 -22.13 -13.24 -0.33
C SER A 70 -20.90 -13.39 -1.22
N GLY A 71 -19.74 -13.01 -0.69
CA GLY A 71 -18.48 -13.11 -1.39
C GLY A 71 -18.16 -11.89 -2.27
N LEU A 72 -17.23 -12.08 -3.21
CA LEU A 72 -16.81 -11.04 -4.16
C LEU A 72 -17.80 -10.94 -5.32
N THR A 73 -18.74 -10.00 -5.20
CA THR A 73 -19.65 -9.60 -6.29
C THR A 73 -19.40 -8.15 -6.69
N PRO A 74 -19.71 -7.75 -7.94
CA PRO A 74 -19.58 -6.36 -8.36
C PRO A 74 -20.35 -5.37 -7.50
N THR A 75 -21.52 -5.76 -7.00
CA THR A 75 -22.36 -4.92 -6.13
C THR A 75 -21.69 -4.67 -4.78
N ARG A 76 -21.24 -5.74 -4.10
CA ARG A 76 -20.57 -5.62 -2.80
C ARG A 76 -19.24 -4.86 -2.90
N MET A 77 -18.49 -5.11 -3.98
CA MET A 77 -17.25 -4.38 -4.22
C MET A 77 -17.46 -2.87 -4.36
N LYS A 78 -18.47 -2.46 -5.14
CA LYS A 78 -18.82 -1.05 -5.31
C LYS A 78 -19.29 -0.43 -3.99
N ALA A 79 -20.10 -1.14 -3.22
CA ALA A 79 -20.57 -0.69 -1.92
C ALA A 79 -19.39 -0.43 -0.95
N MET A 80 -18.45 -1.37 -0.83
CA MET A 80 -17.27 -1.20 0.03
C MET A 80 -16.33 -0.09 -0.47
N CYS A 81 -16.20 0.11 -1.78
CA CYS A 81 -15.41 1.22 -2.32
C CYS A 81 -15.97 2.60 -1.95
N VAL A 82 -17.30 2.71 -1.86
CA VAL A 82 -17.99 3.92 -1.39
C VAL A 82 -17.89 4.05 0.13
N GLU A 83 -18.15 2.97 0.87
CA GLU A 83 -18.05 2.92 2.34
C GLU A 83 -16.67 3.41 2.83
N PHE A 84 -15.59 3.00 2.18
CA PHE A 84 -14.24 3.38 2.58
C PHE A 84 -13.70 4.67 1.95
N ASP A 85 -14.49 5.32 1.08
CA ASP A 85 -14.08 6.49 0.31
C ASP A 85 -12.80 6.24 -0.52
N PHE A 86 -12.78 5.10 -1.22
CA PHE A 86 -11.66 4.75 -2.12
C PHE A 86 -11.92 5.18 -3.56
N CYS A 87 -13.15 4.96 -4.07
CA CYS A 87 -13.54 5.43 -5.39
C CYS A 87 -15.06 5.37 -5.62
N SER A 88 -15.51 6.07 -6.65
CA SER A 88 -16.91 6.03 -7.08
C SER A 88 -17.32 4.65 -7.63
N PRO A 89 -18.64 4.32 -7.65
CA PRO A 89 -19.13 3.05 -8.19
C PRO A 89 -18.74 2.80 -9.66
N GLY A 90 -18.67 3.86 -10.46
CA GLY A 90 -18.24 3.78 -11.86
C GLY A 90 -16.76 3.38 -11.99
N ARG A 91 -15.89 4.01 -11.20
CA ARG A 91 -14.46 3.70 -11.15
C ARG A 91 -14.22 2.28 -10.62
N ALA A 92 -14.95 1.85 -9.58
CA ALA A 92 -14.92 0.48 -9.08
C ALA A 92 -15.32 -0.53 -10.17
N GLY A 93 -16.36 -0.24 -10.97
CA GLY A 93 -16.74 -1.08 -12.11
C GLY A 93 -15.63 -1.25 -13.15
N ALA A 94 -14.98 -0.16 -13.53
CA ALA A 94 -13.85 -0.19 -14.48
C ALA A 94 -12.66 -1.00 -13.92
N MET A 95 -12.35 -0.83 -12.63
CA MET A 95 -11.27 -1.54 -11.95
C MET A 95 -11.52 -3.05 -11.88
N LEU A 96 -12.76 -3.50 -11.59
CA LEU A 96 -13.13 -4.91 -11.64
C LEU A 96 -12.92 -5.51 -13.03
N SER A 97 -13.39 -4.82 -14.08
CA SER A 97 -13.20 -5.27 -15.46
C SER A 97 -11.73 -5.43 -15.81
N LEU A 98 -10.90 -4.49 -15.38
CA LEU A 98 -9.47 -4.53 -15.64
C LEU A 98 -8.75 -5.64 -14.85
N MET A 99 -9.10 -5.85 -13.58
CA MET A 99 -8.55 -6.97 -12.79
C MET A 99 -8.91 -8.32 -13.39
N ARG A 100 -10.12 -8.47 -13.94
CA ARG A 100 -10.54 -9.67 -14.68
C ARG A 100 -9.74 -9.85 -15.96
N PHE A 101 -9.62 -8.80 -16.76
CA PHE A 101 -8.79 -8.83 -17.97
C PHE A 101 -7.33 -9.17 -17.65
N GLY A 102 -6.81 -8.68 -16.53
CA GLY A 102 -5.46 -8.98 -16.04
C GLY A 102 -5.26 -10.36 -15.43
N GLY A 103 -6.30 -11.19 -15.32
CA GLY A 103 -6.23 -12.52 -14.71
C GLY A 103 -6.07 -12.51 -13.19
N TYR A 104 -6.33 -11.39 -12.52
CA TYR A 104 -6.34 -11.30 -11.05
C TYR A 104 -7.66 -11.81 -10.45
N LEU A 105 -8.73 -11.76 -11.24
CA LEU A 105 -10.06 -12.24 -10.87
C LEU A 105 -10.62 -13.14 -11.98
N THR A 106 -11.31 -14.20 -11.59
CA THR A 106 -12.02 -15.10 -12.52
C THR A 106 -13.49 -15.24 -12.14
N PRO A 107 -14.42 -15.47 -13.09
CA PRO A 107 -15.79 -15.82 -12.74
C PRO A 107 -15.86 -17.09 -11.90
N ASP A 108 -16.76 -17.12 -10.93
CA ASP A 108 -17.14 -18.35 -10.25
C ASP A 108 -18.09 -19.16 -11.15
N THR A 109 -17.64 -20.33 -11.61
CA THR A 109 -18.41 -21.23 -12.48
C THR A 109 -19.50 -22.00 -11.74
N GLN A 110 -19.48 -22.01 -10.40
CA GLN A 110 -20.48 -22.68 -9.57
C GLN A 110 -21.76 -21.85 -9.40
N VAL A 111 -21.75 -20.57 -9.78
CA VAL A 111 -22.93 -19.71 -9.75
C VAL A 111 -23.68 -19.81 -11.07
N LEU A 112 -24.79 -20.56 -11.06
CA LEU A 112 -25.64 -20.73 -12.24
C LEU A 112 -26.47 -19.48 -12.55
N ASP A 113 -26.79 -18.65 -11.55
CA ASP A 113 -27.50 -17.39 -11.75
C ASP A 113 -26.55 -16.30 -12.29
N ARG A 114 -26.69 -16.01 -13.59
CA ARG A 114 -25.96 -14.96 -14.31
C ARG A 114 -26.18 -13.55 -13.75
N ARG A 115 -27.15 -13.34 -12.86
CA ARG A 115 -27.37 -12.07 -12.14
C ARG A 115 -26.42 -11.89 -10.95
N GLN A 116 -25.96 -12.97 -10.32
CA GLN A 116 -25.10 -12.91 -9.14
C GLN A 116 -23.60 -12.74 -9.47
N ARG A 117 -23.14 -13.11 -10.69
CA ARG A 117 -21.79 -12.88 -11.26
C ARG A 117 -20.65 -12.81 -10.22
N ARG A 118 -20.57 -13.82 -9.36
CA ARG A 118 -19.52 -13.91 -8.34
C ARG A 118 -18.16 -14.07 -9.01
N LEU A 119 -17.14 -13.48 -8.40
CA LEU A 119 -15.76 -13.55 -8.84
C LEU A 119 -14.92 -14.24 -7.75
N LEU A 120 -13.83 -14.87 -8.17
CA LEU A 120 -12.85 -15.50 -7.30
C LEU A 120 -11.51 -14.79 -7.46
N ALA A 121 -10.80 -14.59 -6.34
CA ALA A 121 -9.42 -14.15 -6.35
C ALA A 121 -8.55 -15.27 -6.95
N THR A 122 -7.71 -14.96 -7.92
CA THR A 122 -6.80 -15.95 -8.50
C THR A 122 -5.51 -16.05 -7.69
N PRO A 123 -4.73 -17.14 -7.83
CA PRO A 123 -3.39 -17.24 -7.24
C PRO A 123 -2.48 -16.05 -7.62
N LYS A 124 -2.70 -15.44 -8.79
CA LYS A 124 -1.98 -14.24 -9.24
C LYS A 124 -2.26 -13.03 -8.35
N LEU A 125 -3.50 -12.84 -7.89
CA LEU A 125 -3.84 -11.78 -6.95
C LEU A 125 -3.20 -12.02 -5.58
N TYR A 126 -3.27 -13.26 -5.07
CA TYR A 126 -2.60 -13.65 -3.83
C TYR A 126 -1.09 -13.36 -3.89
N ALA A 127 -0.41 -13.82 -4.95
CA ALA A 127 1.02 -13.60 -5.13
C ALA A 127 1.40 -12.10 -5.12
N LEU A 128 0.60 -11.26 -5.79
CA LEU A 128 0.79 -9.80 -5.79
C LEU A 128 0.68 -9.20 -4.39
N LEU A 129 -0.38 -9.55 -3.64
CA LEU A 129 -0.64 -8.98 -2.32
C LEU A 129 0.38 -9.50 -1.29
N ARG A 130 0.73 -10.79 -1.33
CA ARG A 130 1.80 -11.38 -0.51
C ARG A 130 3.14 -10.73 -0.76
N ALA A 131 3.53 -10.51 -2.02
CA ALA A 131 4.79 -9.84 -2.32
C ALA A 131 4.87 -8.45 -1.64
N ARG A 132 3.74 -7.74 -1.58
CA ARG A 132 3.68 -6.44 -0.90
C ARG A 132 3.71 -6.54 0.61
N TRP A 133 2.99 -7.49 1.21
CA TRP A 133 3.05 -7.73 2.65
C TRP A 133 4.46 -8.11 3.08
N ARG A 134 5.06 -9.07 2.37
CA ARG A 134 6.44 -9.53 2.58
C ARG A 134 7.41 -8.37 2.52
N LEU A 135 7.33 -7.50 1.51
CA LEU A 135 8.20 -6.31 1.42
C LEU A 135 8.16 -5.42 2.67
N HIS A 136 6.97 -5.14 3.21
CA HIS A 136 6.84 -4.30 4.39
C HIS A 136 7.25 -5.02 5.67
N MET A 137 6.94 -6.31 5.79
CA MET A 137 7.25 -7.11 6.97
C MET A 137 8.73 -7.46 7.04
N GLU A 138 9.39 -7.77 5.93
CA GLU A 138 10.85 -7.97 5.86
C GLU A 138 11.61 -6.72 6.32
N ALA A 139 11.19 -5.54 5.86
CA ALA A 139 11.81 -4.30 6.27
C ALA A 139 11.57 -3.97 7.74
N ALA A 140 10.38 -4.28 8.26
CA ALA A 140 10.02 -4.03 9.66
C ALA A 140 10.58 -5.08 10.63
N ALA A 141 10.89 -6.29 10.16
CA ALA A 141 11.23 -7.41 11.03
C ALA A 141 12.43 -7.13 11.97
N PRO A 142 13.53 -6.50 11.53
CA PRO A 142 14.65 -6.16 12.41
C PRO A 142 14.32 -5.08 13.45
N LEU A 143 13.20 -4.37 13.30
CA LEU A 143 12.79 -3.29 14.20
C LEU A 143 11.89 -3.79 15.34
N LEU A 144 11.47 -5.06 15.30
CA LEU A 144 10.42 -5.60 16.16
C LEU A 144 10.85 -6.94 16.77
N PRO A 145 10.64 -7.16 18.08
CA PRO A 145 11.02 -8.42 18.73
C PRO A 145 10.40 -9.68 18.11
N ASP A 146 9.16 -9.57 17.63
CA ASP A 146 8.40 -10.65 17.00
C ASP A 146 8.45 -10.63 15.47
N GLY A 147 9.28 -9.77 14.88
CA GLY A 147 9.32 -9.52 13.43
C GLY A 147 9.59 -10.77 12.59
N ALA A 148 10.56 -11.60 13.00
CA ALA A 148 10.90 -12.83 12.30
C ALA A 148 9.75 -13.86 12.31
N ALA A 149 9.09 -14.02 13.46
CA ALA A 149 7.94 -14.92 13.58
C ALA A 149 6.77 -14.47 12.72
N LEU A 150 6.47 -13.17 12.69
CA LEU A 150 5.43 -12.60 11.83
C LEU A 150 5.75 -12.77 10.34
N LEU A 151 7.02 -12.63 9.96
CA LEU A 151 7.46 -12.84 8.58
C LEU A 151 7.28 -14.30 8.14
N SER A 152 7.67 -15.27 8.98
CA SER A 152 7.47 -16.70 8.69
C SER A 152 6.00 -17.10 8.58
N ALA A 153 5.09 -16.40 9.28
CA ALA A 153 3.65 -16.67 9.18
C ALA A 153 3.07 -16.40 7.78
N LEU A 154 3.71 -15.55 6.96
CA LEU A 154 3.29 -15.29 5.56
C LEU A 154 3.46 -16.48 4.62
N ASP A 155 4.11 -17.56 5.06
CA ASP A 155 4.27 -18.78 4.27
C ASP A 155 3.04 -19.72 4.39
N ASP A 156 2.13 -19.45 5.34
CA ASP A 156 0.87 -20.17 5.53
C ASP A 156 -0.30 -19.50 4.77
N PRO A 157 -0.98 -20.18 3.82
CA PRO A 157 -2.17 -19.64 3.17
C PRO A 157 -3.33 -19.27 4.10
N ALA A 158 -3.50 -19.95 5.24
CA ALA A 158 -4.55 -19.59 6.21
C ALA A 158 -4.29 -18.21 6.82
N PHE A 159 -3.01 -17.85 6.98
CA PHE A 159 -2.60 -16.57 7.53
C PHE A 159 -2.98 -15.39 6.63
N ASP A 160 -2.94 -15.53 5.30
CA ASP A 160 -3.36 -14.47 4.38
C ASP A 160 -4.80 -14.01 4.62
N ASN A 161 -5.70 -14.98 4.84
CA ASN A 161 -7.12 -14.74 5.00
C ASN A 161 -7.36 -14.00 6.34
N ALA A 162 -6.69 -14.45 7.40
CA ALA A 162 -6.73 -13.79 8.70
C ALA A 162 -6.10 -12.38 8.64
N LEU A 163 -4.99 -12.22 7.91
CA LEU A 163 -4.30 -10.93 7.73
C LEU A 163 -5.18 -9.92 6.99
N VAL A 164 -5.79 -10.30 5.87
CA VAL A 164 -6.67 -9.38 5.14
C VAL A 164 -7.91 -9.02 5.95
N ALA A 165 -8.46 -9.95 6.74
CA ALA A 165 -9.58 -9.69 7.64
C ALA A 165 -9.20 -8.66 8.71
N ALA A 166 -8.06 -8.86 9.38
CA ALA A 166 -7.52 -7.95 10.38
C ALA A 166 -7.24 -6.55 9.79
N MET A 167 -6.66 -6.48 8.59
CA MET A 167 -6.46 -5.21 7.89
C MET A 167 -7.79 -4.49 7.64
N MET A 168 -8.81 -5.20 7.17
CA MET A 168 -10.12 -4.61 6.87
C MET A 168 -10.88 -4.16 8.11
N GLU A 169 -10.75 -4.86 9.22
CA GLU A 169 -11.31 -4.43 10.50
C GLU A 169 -10.77 -3.06 10.94
N ARG A 170 -9.47 -2.82 10.78
CA ARG A 170 -8.86 -1.51 11.06
C ARG A 170 -9.43 -0.41 10.18
N PHE A 171 -9.64 -0.69 8.89
CA PHE A 171 -10.28 0.27 7.98
C PHE A 171 -11.73 0.57 8.37
N ARG A 172 -12.51 -0.44 8.80
CA ARG A 172 -13.87 -0.22 9.34
C ARG A 172 -13.87 0.56 10.64
N ALA A 173 -12.87 0.35 11.49
CA ALA A 173 -12.65 1.15 12.69
C ALA A 173 -12.18 2.60 12.41
N GLY A 174 -12.13 3.02 11.14
CA GLY A 174 -11.83 4.40 10.74
C GLY A 174 -10.36 4.70 10.45
N PHE A 175 -9.46 3.71 10.52
CA PHE A 175 -8.05 3.93 10.20
C PHE A 175 -7.87 4.34 8.73
N ARG A 176 -7.05 5.37 8.48
CA ARG A 176 -6.65 5.82 7.14
C ARG A 176 -5.20 6.29 7.17
N PHE A 177 -4.35 5.75 6.28
CA PHE A 177 -2.93 6.12 6.22
C PHE A 177 -2.68 7.62 6.08
N MET A 178 -3.46 8.30 5.23
CA MET A 178 -3.25 9.73 4.97
C MET A 178 -3.61 10.61 6.16
N HIS A 179 -4.44 10.14 7.10
CA HIS A 179 -4.71 10.87 8.35
C HIS A 179 -3.48 10.86 9.27
N ALA A 180 -2.65 9.83 9.21
CA ALA A 180 -1.43 9.76 10.01
C ALA A 180 -0.29 10.62 9.42
N ALA A 181 -0.32 10.91 8.12
CA ALA A 181 0.68 11.73 7.43
C ALA A 181 0.02 12.75 6.48
N PRO A 182 -0.71 13.75 7.01
CA PRO A 182 -1.48 14.70 6.18
C PRO A 182 -0.59 15.52 5.23
N GLY A 183 0.68 15.73 5.60
CA GLY A 183 1.69 16.38 4.74
C GLY A 183 2.00 15.62 3.44
N LEU A 184 1.47 14.42 3.24
CA LEU A 184 1.64 13.66 2.00
C LEU A 184 0.40 13.70 1.09
N GLY A 185 -0.66 14.44 1.45
CA GLY A 185 -1.90 14.55 0.67
C GLY A 185 -1.65 14.85 -0.81
N LEU A 186 -0.80 15.85 -1.09
CA LEU A 186 -0.39 16.23 -2.45
C LEU A 186 0.13 15.04 -3.27
N PHE A 187 0.98 14.20 -2.69
CA PHE A 187 1.54 13.03 -3.37
C PHE A 187 0.56 11.86 -3.42
N GLY A 188 -0.27 11.71 -2.40
CA GLY A 188 -1.26 10.63 -2.27
C GLY A 188 -2.45 10.75 -3.23
N GLU A 189 -2.80 11.96 -3.64
CA GLU A 189 -3.93 12.22 -4.56
C GLU A 189 -3.52 12.28 -6.03
N ARG A 190 -2.24 12.53 -6.30
CA ARG A 190 -1.70 12.64 -7.66
C ARG A 190 -1.34 11.26 -8.20
N ASN A 191 -1.69 11.00 -9.46
CA ASN A 191 -1.33 9.74 -10.11
C ASN A 191 0.19 9.51 -10.07
N ALA A 192 0.63 8.33 -9.65
CA ALA A 192 2.04 7.99 -9.38
C ALA A 192 2.76 8.89 -8.35
N GLY A 193 2.08 9.81 -7.65
CA GLY A 193 2.72 10.82 -6.81
C GLY A 193 3.51 10.22 -5.66
N MET A 194 2.94 9.22 -4.97
CA MET A 194 3.66 8.46 -3.93
C MET A 194 4.88 7.74 -4.49
N LEU A 195 4.78 7.12 -5.67
CA LEU A 195 5.91 6.41 -6.28
C LEU A 195 7.02 7.36 -6.72
N ILE A 196 6.66 8.56 -7.18
CA ILE A 196 7.62 9.63 -7.45
C ILE A 196 8.32 10.04 -6.16
N LEU A 197 7.59 10.30 -5.06
CA LEU A 197 8.18 10.58 -3.75
C LEU A 197 9.13 9.48 -3.30
N LEU A 198 8.73 8.21 -3.39
CA LEU A 198 9.56 7.07 -3.06
C LEU A 198 10.82 7.01 -3.94
N SER A 199 10.70 7.29 -5.24
CA SER A 199 11.85 7.35 -6.14
C SER A 199 12.81 8.47 -5.74
N LEU A 200 12.31 9.64 -5.32
CA LEU A 200 13.12 10.77 -4.89
C LEU A 200 13.89 10.45 -3.60
N ILE A 201 13.24 9.89 -2.58
CA ILE A 201 13.93 9.54 -1.33
C ILE A 201 15.00 8.45 -1.54
N THR A 202 14.78 7.54 -2.50
CA THR A 202 15.78 6.50 -2.84
C THR A 202 16.91 7.01 -3.72
N ALA A 203 16.77 8.19 -4.34
CA ALA A 203 17.79 8.78 -5.21
C ALA A 203 18.86 9.58 -4.43
N GLY A 204 18.71 9.74 -3.12
CA GLY A 204 19.74 10.26 -2.24
C GLY A 204 20.99 9.37 -2.21
N ALA A 205 22.15 9.96 -1.99
CA ALA A 205 23.40 9.22 -1.93
C ALA A 205 23.41 8.16 -0.80
N PRO A 206 24.14 7.04 -0.95
CA PRO A 206 24.08 5.92 -0.01
C PRO A 206 24.47 6.26 1.43
N ASP A 207 25.41 7.19 1.60
CA ASP A 207 25.92 7.73 2.86
C ASP A 207 25.06 8.88 3.43
N ASP A 208 23.93 9.22 2.81
CA ASP A 208 22.99 10.21 3.34
C ASP A 208 22.01 9.61 4.35
N THR A 209 21.36 10.50 5.08
CA THR A 209 20.14 10.27 5.85
C THR A 209 18.99 9.72 4.98
N MET A 210 17.96 9.20 5.65
CA MET A 210 16.73 8.71 5.02
C MET A 210 15.51 9.32 5.74
N PRO A 211 14.71 10.17 5.08
CA PRO A 211 14.89 10.76 3.74
C PRO A 211 16.18 11.60 3.60
N PRO A 212 16.67 11.85 2.37
CA PRO A 212 17.96 12.53 2.16
C PRO A 212 17.93 14.01 2.54
N GLN A 213 19.03 14.50 3.10
CA GLN A 213 19.23 15.92 3.43
C GLN A 213 20.02 16.67 2.35
N ARG A 214 20.90 15.98 1.62
CA ARG A 214 21.66 16.61 0.52
C ARG A 214 20.80 16.73 -0.74
N PRO A 215 21.21 17.59 -1.68
CA PRO A 215 20.59 17.70 -3.00
C PRO A 215 20.39 16.36 -3.70
N VAL A 216 19.15 16.06 -4.08
CA VAL A 216 18.78 14.86 -4.82
C VAL A 216 18.68 15.19 -6.31
N PRO A 217 19.38 14.47 -7.20
CA PRO A 217 19.23 14.64 -8.64
C PRO A 217 17.86 14.14 -9.10
N ILE A 218 17.20 14.91 -9.96
CA ILE A 218 15.90 14.56 -10.54
C ILE A 218 15.96 14.60 -12.06
N SER A 219 15.41 13.56 -12.68
CA SER A 219 15.16 13.54 -14.12
C SER A 219 13.67 13.41 -14.36
N ILE A 220 13.03 14.53 -14.71
CA ILE A 220 11.61 14.59 -15.09
C ILE A 220 11.29 13.56 -16.17
N ALA A 221 12.18 13.45 -17.17
CA ALA A 221 12.04 12.51 -18.27
C ALA A 221 12.04 11.05 -17.78
N ALA A 222 12.97 10.72 -16.89
CA ALA A 222 13.10 9.37 -16.36
C ALA A 222 11.90 9.01 -15.47
N LEU A 223 11.45 9.92 -14.60
CA LEU A 223 10.28 9.74 -13.75
C LEU A 223 9.00 9.55 -14.59
N ALA A 224 8.79 10.41 -15.59
CA ALA A 224 7.65 10.33 -16.50
C ALA A 224 7.59 8.96 -17.21
N ARG A 225 8.71 8.55 -17.82
CA ARG A 225 8.82 7.26 -18.50
C ARG A 225 8.63 6.08 -17.53
N ARG A 226 9.29 6.11 -16.37
CA ARG A 226 9.25 5.04 -15.37
C ARG A 226 7.83 4.80 -14.86
N PHE A 227 7.11 5.88 -14.56
CA PHE A 227 5.79 5.80 -13.96
C PHE A 227 4.64 5.96 -14.97
N SER A 228 4.95 5.93 -16.28
CA SER A 228 3.95 6.05 -17.36
C SER A 228 3.03 7.27 -17.23
N VAL A 229 3.58 8.39 -16.75
CA VAL A 229 2.89 9.69 -16.62
C VAL A 229 3.53 10.72 -17.54
N SER A 230 2.82 11.81 -17.85
CA SER A 230 3.34 12.85 -18.72
C SER A 230 4.44 13.67 -18.03
N ARG A 231 5.39 14.22 -18.80
CA ARG A 231 6.40 15.15 -18.25
C ARG A 231 5.77 16.39 -17.60
N PRO A 232 4.74 17.04 -18.18
CA PRO A 232 4.07 18.16 -17.52
C PRO A 232 3.42 17.77 -16.17
N HIS A 233 2.92 16.53 -16.04
CA HIS A 233 2.38 16.02 -14.77
C HIS A 233 3.45 15.96 -13.68
N VAL A 234 4.62 15.38 -13.98
CA VAL A 234 5.74 15.33 -13.02
C VAL A 234 6.23 16.74 -12.68
N LEU A 235 6.41 17.62 -13.67
CA LEU A 235 6.81 19.02 -13.44
C LEU A 235 5.80 19.78 -12.57
N LYS A 236 4.51 19.55 -12.77
CA LYS A 236 3.47 20.15 -11.94
C LYS A 236 3.58 19.65 -10.50
N LEU A 237 3.68 18.34 -10.28
CA LEU A 237 3.84 17.78 -8.93
C LEU A 237 5.05 18.35 -8.19
N ILE A 238 6.22 18.46 -8.84
CA ILE A 238 7.43 19.01 -8.22
C ILE A 238 7.28 20.50 -7.91
N ARG A 239 6.61 21.27 -8.78
CA ARG A 239 6.32 22.69 -8.54
C ARG A 239 5.34 22.86 -7.37
N ASP A 240 4.20 22.17 -7.41
CA ASP A 240 3.20 22.19 -6.34
C ASP A 240 3.86 21.82 -4.98
N ALA A 241 4.76 20.81 -4.97
CA ALA A 241 5.48 20.43 -3.76
C ALA A 241 6.49 21.49 -3.29
N ALA A 242 7.10 22.24 -4.21
CA ALA A 242 7.97 23.36 -3.85
C ALA A 242 7.17 24.55 -3.30
N ASP A 243 6.04 24.86 -3.93
CA ASP A 243 5.13 25.93 -3.53
C ASP A 243 4.52 25.66 -2.13
N GLU A 244 4.27 24.39 -1.79
CA GLU A 244 3.83 23.97 -0.45
C GLU A 244 4.98 23.86 0.59
N GLY A 245 6.22 24.16 0.19
CA GLY A 245 7.38 24.12 1.08
C GLY A 245 7.82 22.70 1.47
N PHE A 246 7.50 21.69 0.65
CA PHE A 246 7.98 20.31 0.83
C PHE A 246 9.32 20.06 0.16
N LEU A 247 9.58 20.74 -0.96
CA LEU A 247 10.83 20.66 -1.72
C LEU A 247 11.39 22.06 -1.95
N GLU A 248 12.69 22.14 -2.17
CA GLU A 248 13.35 23.33 -2.73
C GLU A 248 14.05 22.94 -4.02
N ARG A 249 13.86 23.71 -5.09
CA ARG A 249 14.60 23.53 -6.35
C ARG A 249 15.88 24.35 -6.29
N ILE A 250 17.03 23.72 -6.54
CA ILE A 250 18.34 24.36 -6.37
C ILE A 250 18.77 25.14 -7.60
N ASP A 251 18.38 24.68 -8.79
CA ASP A 251 18.74 25.31 -10.06
C ASP A 251 17.49 25.69 -10.86
N ALA A 252 17.62 26.74 -11.67
CA ALA A 252 16.56 27.23 -12.56
C ALA A 252 16.09 26.13 -13.53
N GLU A 253 17.01 25.26 -13.94
CA GLU A 253 16.76 24.11 -14.80
C GLU A 253 15.99 22.96 -14.09
N GLY A 254 15.97 22.93 -12.75
CA GLY A 254 15.23 21.95 -11.96
C GLY A 254 15.79 20.54 -12.00
N GLY A 255 17.10 20.39 -12.15
CA GLY A 255 17.80 19.10 -12.14
C GLY A 255 18.04 18.55 -10.73
N ARG A 256 17.89 19.38 -9.68
CA ARG A 256 18.07 18.96 -8.28
C ARG A 256 17.02 19.55 -7.34
N VAL A 257 16.68 18.77 -6.31
CA VAL A 257 15.79 19.19 -5.23
C VAL A 257 16.35 18.88 -3.84
N ILE A 258 16.02 19.70 -2.85
CA ILE A 258 16.28 19.46 -1.43
C ILE A 258 14.95 19.14 -0.75
N PHE A 259 14.95 18.10 0.09
CA PHE A 259 13.80 17.78 0.94
C PHE A 259 13.73 18.77 2.11
N LYS A 260 12.58 19.40 2.30
CA LYS A 260 12.34 20.21 3.50
C LYS A 260 11.98 19.31 4.69
N PRO A 261 12.25 19.73 5.94
CA PRO A 261 11.98 18.94 7.15
C PRO A 261 10.54 18.40 7.21
N ARG A 262 9.56 19.23 6.82
CA ARG A 262 8.13 18.85 6.81
C ARG A 262 7.85 17.62 5.94
N LEU A 263 8.47 17.52 4.75
CA LEU A 263 8.31 16.35 3.89
C LEU A 263 9.06 15.13 4.45
N ALA A 264 10.25 15.34 5.01
CA ALA A 264 11.04 14.28 5.60
C ALA A 264 10.29 13.63 6.78
N GLU A 265 9.77 14.43 7.70
CA GLU A 265 8.99 13.98 8.86
C GLU A 265 7.69 13.29 8.46
N ALA A 266 6.96 13.84 7.48
CA ALA A 266 5.73 13.22 6.98
C ALA A 266 6.01 11.85 6.34
N THR A 267 7.11 11.74 5.59
CA THR A 267 7.55 10.48 4.98
C THR A 267 7.92 9.45 6.06
N GLN A 268 8.74 9.83 7.06
CA GLN A 268 9.08 8.93 8.18
C GLN A 268 7.82 8.48 8.94
N THR A 269 6.90 9.39 9.20
CA THR A 269 5.62 9.10 9.89
C THR A 269 4.79 8.09 9.09
N LEU A 270 4.71 8.24 7.77
CA LEU A 270 4.03 7.28 6.91
C LEU A 270 4.65 5.88 7.01
N PHE A 271 5.97 5.76 6.89
CA PHE A 271 6.64 4.45 6.96
C PHE A 271 6.45 3.78 8.32
N ALA A 272 6.61 4.53 9.41
CA ALA A 272 6.37 4.01 10.75
C ALA A 272 4.92 3.52 10.90
N THR A 273 3.96 4.32 10.42
CA THR A 273 2.53 3.96 10.41
C THR A 273 2.27 2.68 9.59
N MET A 274 2.92 2.54 8.43
CA MET A 274 2.79 1.34 7.59
C MET A 274 3.32 0.09 8.29
N TYR A 275 4.50 0.17 8.92
CA TYR A 275 5.08 -0.96 9.64
C TYR A 275 4.22 -1.36 10.83
N LEU A 276 3.73 -0.39 11.62
CA LEU A 276 2.82 -0.65 12.74
C LEU A 276 1.51 -1.28 12.24
N PHE A 277 0.92 -0.75 11.18
CA PHE A 277 -0.31 -1.30 10.59
C PHE A 277 -0.16 -2.76 10.14
N PHE A 278 0.89 -3.08 9.36
CA PHE A 278 1.08 -4.43 8.85
C PHE A 278 1.43 -5.41 9.97
N THR A 279 2.30 -5.02 10.90
CA THR A 279 2.75 -5.92 11.97
C THR A 279 1.68 -6.13 13.02
N ASP A 280 0.89 -5.12 13.35
CA ASP A 280 -0.26 -5.26 14.25
C ASP A 280 -1.37 -6.13 13.62
N SER A 281 -1.67 -5.93 12.33
CA SER A 281 -2.59 -6.80 11.58
C SER A 281 -2.09 -8.25 11.55
N ALA A 282 -0.78 -8.45 11.37
CA ALA A 282 -0.15 -9.76 11.39
C ALA A 282 -0.21 -10.42 12.79
N ARG A 283 -0.03 -9.67 13.87
CA ARG A 283 -0.19 -10.18 15.25
C ARG A 283 -1.61 -10.65 15.51
N GLN A 284 -2.61 -9.88 15.07
CA GLN A 284 -4.01 -10.27 15.21
C GLN A 284 -4.32 -11.54 14.40
N ALA A 285 -3.84 -11.61 13.16
CA ALA A 285 -3.99 -12.77 12.30
C ALA A 285 -3.37 -14.04 12.94
N ALA A 286 -2.14 -13.92 13.47
CA ALA A 286 -1.46 -15.03 14.13
C ALA A 286 -2.24 -15.56 15.35
N ARG A 287 -2.85 -14.66 16.14
CA ARG A 287 -3.71 -15.04 17.27
C ARG A 287 -4.97 -15.78 16.83
N ALA A 288 -5.60 -15.34 15.73
CA ALA A 288 -6.78 -16.00 15.17
C ALA A 288 -6.45 -17.44 14.72
N CYS A 289 -5.39 -17.63 13.93
CA CYS A 289 -4.96 -18.95 13.46
C CYS A 289 -4.58 -19.89 14.61
N ALA A 290 -3.94 -19.37 15.67
CA ALA A 290 -3.62 -20.15 16.87
C ALA A 290 -4.86 -20.55 17.67
N GLY A 291 -5.91 -19.72 17.69
CA GLY A 291 -7.18 -20.02 18.34
C GLY A 291 -7.98 -21.10 17.60
N GLU A 292 -8.02 -21.03 16.27
CA GLU A 292 -8.69 -22.02 15.42
C GLU A 292 -8.04 -23.40 15.54
N SER A 293 -6.69 -23.45 15.55
CA SER A 293 -5.95 -24.70 15.76
C SER A 293 -6.22 -25.35 17.12
N ARG A 294 -6.49 -24.57 18.16
CA ARG A 294 -6.83 -25.07 19.51
C ARG A 294 -8.28 -25.51 19.65
N ALA A 295 -9.18 -25.00 18.83
CA ALA A 295 -10.59 -25.40 18.82
C ALA A 295 -10.84 -26.66 17.98
N ALA A 296 -9.93 -26.98 17.05
CA ALA A 296 -10.02 -28.13 16.16
C ALA A 296 -9.32 -29.40 16.67
N GLY A 297 -8.60 -29.34 17.80
CA GLY A 297 -7.93 -30.47 18.45
C GLY A 297 -8.55 -30.80 19.80
#